data_AF-A0A2H5Y1M3-F1
#
_entry.id   AF-A0A2H5Y1M3-F1
#
_cell.length_a   1.000
_cell.length_b   1.000
_cell.length_c   1.000
_cell.angle_alpha   90.00
_cell.angle_beta   90.00
_cell.angle_gamma   90.00
#
_symmetry.space_group_name_H-M   'P 1'
#
loop_
_entity.id
_entity.type
_entity.pdbx_description
1 polymer ?
#
loop_
_entity_poly.entity_id
_entity_poly.type
_entity_poly.pdbx_seq_one_letter_code
_entity_poly.pdbx_strand_id
1 'polypeptide(L)'
;MLSSLWRQSSVVLLLCALPSSAPAIPAFARQYGLSCATCHAAYPKLNAFGEQFSAHGYIFEGMQEKAYVPHTGDEALNLFERVPLALRFQQWTEVRAEGTRWKQDFKAPWAVKLLTGGALGPVANFYAYIIFEQGEAPFFEDAWVNLHPWNSFGVQLGQFQICDLMFPRELRLTRSDYQIYTIGRFPLTYQRGLILNLPWDISLGVVNGNGIGEYVSGDADADNRKVFFGHLSLPFNAGLFALYGEMPDTAGRLIRGYRLGFDWRWMLLDNAELFLQLFSGYDNSRTDTFHGGFLGLDYTDFPHAIAMLANLIAAPPGSFYRPLRHQSLALYYSYYPYRNVRLLLELERHFLQPLTRLTLGVDLAY
;
A
#
# COMPACT_ATOMS: atom_id res chain seq x y z
N MET A 1 15.44 -19.47 62.01
CA MET A 1 13.99 -19.70 62.14
C MET A 1 13.30 -18.96 60.99
N LEU A 2 12.68 -19.74 60.08
CA LEU A 2 11.56 -19.39 59.17
C LEU A 2 11.83 -18.26 58.15
N SER A 3 12.15 -18.47 56.86
CA SER A 3 11.49 -19.22 55.77
C SER A 3 10.03 -18.82 55.48
N SER A 4 9.70 -18.80 54.17
CA SER A 4 8.45 -18.39 53.52
C SER A 4 8.39 -16.88 53.19
N LEU A 5 8.11 -16.41 51.98
CA LEU A 5 7.20 -16.91 50.95
C LEU A 5 7.72 -16.62 49.55
N TRP A 6 8.05 -17.68 48.83
CA TRP A 6 7.93 -17.72 47.38
C TRP A 6 6.44 -17.66 47.03
N ARG A 7 5.99 -16.61 46.33
CA ARG A 7 4.75 -16.67 45.55
C ARG A 7 5.11 -16.76 44.08
N GLN A 8 5.14 -18.00 43.63
CA GLN A 8 5.25 -18.41 42.24
C GLN A 8 4.16 -17.72 41.42
N SER A 9 4.56 -16.83 40.50
CA SER A 9 3.74 -16.49 39.33
C SER A 9 4.07 -17.53 38.26
N SER A 10 3.49 -18.72 38.42
CA SER A 10 3.50 -19.75 37.38
C SER A 10 2.54 -19.30 36.28
N VAL A 11 3.04 -18.53 35.31
CA VAL A 11 2.36 -18.39 34.03
C VAL A 11 2.53 -19.72 33.31
N VAL A 12 1.48 -20.52 33.35
CA VAL A 12 1.32 -21.73 32.57
C VAL A 12 1.27 -21.31 31.10
N LEU A 13 2.40 -21.42 30.40
CA LEU A 13 2.44 -21.36 28.94
C LEU A 13 1.91 -22.71 28.44
N LEU A 14 0.60 -22.80 28.27
CA LEU A 14 -0.03 -23.98 27.69
C LEU A 14 0.21 -23.98 26.17
N LEU A 15 0.73 -25.10 25.68
CA LEU A 15 1.02 -25.41 24.28
C LEU A 15 -0.14 -25.03 23.32
N CYS A 16 0.24 -24.43 22.20
CA CYS A 16 -0.39 -24.69 20.90
C CYS A 16 0.71 -25.02 19.89
N ALA A 17 1.27 -26.22 20.01
CA ALA A 17 1.93 -26.86 18.90
C ALA A 17 0.83 -27.41 17.97
N LEU A 18 0.39 -26.59 17.03
CA LEU A 18 -0.32 -27.05 15.84
C LEU A 18 0.66 -26.96 14.65
N PRO A 19 1.04 -28.08 14.03
CA PRO A 19 1.56 -28.03 12.68
C PRO A 19 0.35 -27.83 11.76
N SER A 20 0.20 -26.62 11.25
CA SER A 20 -0.68 -26.39 10.11
C SER A 20 0.16 -25.70 9.04
N SER A 21 0.50 -26.48 8.03
CA SER A 21 0.82 -25.97 6.70
C SER A 21 -0.32 -25.04 6.29
N ALA A 22 -0.09 -23.73 6.28
CA ALA A 22 -1.10 -22.75 5.92
C ALA A 22 -0.52 -21.65 4.99
N PRO A 23 -1.19 -21.37 3.86
CA PRO A 23 -0.67 -20.71 2.66
C PRO A 23 -0.49 -19.17 2.73
N ALA A 24 0.17 -18.64 1.69
CA ALA A 24 0.66 -17.26 1.45
C ALA A 24 -0.36 -16.14 1.36
N ILE A 25 -0.11 -15.06 0.60
CA ILE A 25 -1.19 -14.42 -0.17
C ILE A 25 -1.88 -15.56 -0.92
N PRO A 26 -2.95 -16.08 -0.34
CA PRO A 26 -3.14 -17.50 -0.49
C PRO A 26 -4.00 -17.80 -1.69
N ALA A 27 -4.59 -16.78 -2.31
CA ALA A 27 -5.14 -16.87 -3.65
C ALA A 27 -4.10 -17.47 -4.62
N PHE A 28 -2.97 -16.79 -4.85
CA PHE A 28 -1.94 -17.27 -5.79
C PHE A 28 -1.19 -18.50 -5.29
N ALA A 29 -0.88 -18.59 -3.99
CA ALA A 29 -0.25 -19.80 -3.45
C ALA A 29 -1.14 -21.04 -3.54
N ARG A 30 -2.45 -20.92 -3.33
CA ARG A 30 -3.40 -22.03 -3.54
C ARG A 30 -3.54 -22.37 -5.01
N GLN A 31 -3.60 -21.35 -5.87
CA GLN A 31 -3.77 -21.51 -7.31
C GLN A 31 -2.58 -22.22 -7.95
N TYR A 32 -1.35 -21.85 -7.58
CA TYR A 32 -0.14 -22.42 -8.18
C TYR A 32 0.55 -23.49 -7.32
N GLY A 33 0.12 -23.69 -6.07
CA GLY A 33 0.72 -24.63 -5.13
C GLY A 33 2.09 -24.18 -4.60
N LEU A 34 2.26 -22.89 -4.32
CA LEU A 34 3.55 -22.26 -3.98
C LEU A 34 3.59 -21.69 -2.56
N SER A 35 4.80 -21.42 -2.07
CA SER A 35 5.01 -20.74 -0.79
C SER A 35 4.86 -19.24 -0.93
N CYS A 36 4.50 -18.58 0.16
CA CYS A 36 4.47 -17.12 0.31
C CYS A 36 5.82 -16.48 0.09
N ALA A 37 6.87 -17.22 0.46
CA ALA A 37 8.24 -16.82 0.25
C ALA A 37 8.60 -16.70 -1.24
N THR A 38 7.82 -17.30 -2.14
CA THR A 38 8.02 -17.15 -3.58
C THR A 38 7.83 -15.71 -4.01
N CYS A 39 6.80 -15.02 -3.51
CA CYS A 39 6.50 -13.63 -3.89
C CYS A 39 6.88 -12.58 -2.83
N HIS A 40 7.02 -12.97 -1.57
CA HIS A 40 7.25 -12.03 -0.47
C HIS A 40 8.58 -12.24 0.22
N ALA A 41 9.28 -11.12 0.43
CA ALA A 41 10.39 -11.05 1.38
C ALA A 41 9.87 -11.16 2.82
N ALA A 42 8.87 -10.33 3.15
CA ALA A 42 8.12 -10.37 4.40
C ALA A 42 6.76 -9.69 4.15
N TYR A 43 5.67 -10.45 4.11
CA TYR A 43 4.39 -9.89 3.65
C TYR A 43 3.97 -8.67 4.51
N PRO A 44 3.43 -7.61 3.88
CA PRO A 44 3.04 -7.52 2.47
C PRO A 44 4.18 -7.17 1.50
N LYS A 45 5.40 -6.88 1.98
CA LYS A 45 6.55 -6.52 1.13
C LYS A 45 6.87 -7.64 0.13
N LEU A 46 6.90 -7.30 -1.14
CA LEU A 46 7.27 -8.21 -2.23
C LEU A 46 8.79 -8.40 -2.27
N ASN A 47 9.23 -9.55 -2.78
CA ASN A 47 10.59 -9.72 -3.27
C ASN A 47 10.63 -9.40 -4.78
N ALA A 48 11.81 -9.44 -5.39
CA ALA A 48 11.97 -9.15 -6.83
C ALA A 48 11.06 -10.00 -7.73
N PHE A 49 10.86 -11.28 -7.39
CA PHE A 49 9.93 -12.14 -8.14
C PHE A 49 8.48 -11.67 -8.00
N GLY A 50 8.03 -11.33 -6.80
CA GLY A 50 6.67 -10.85 -6.56
C GLY A 50 6.38 -9.52 -7.25
N GLU A 51 7.35 -8.61 -7.29
CA GLU A 51 7.25 -7.35 -8.04
C GLU A 51 7.09 -7.61 -9.54
N GLN A 52 7.93 -8.50 -10.10
CA GLN A 52 7.82 -8.91 -11.50
C GLN A 52 6.49 -9.61 -11.79
N PHE A 53 6.05 -10.52 -10.92
CA PHE A 53 4.77 -11.22 -11.07
C PHE A 53 3.59 -10.24 -11.10
N SER A 54 3.60 -9.22 -10.24
CA SER A 54 2.57 -8.17 -10.25
C SER A 54 2.66 -7.29 -11.50
N ALA A 55 3.86 -6.91 -11.92
CA ALA A 55 4.09 -6.06 -13.10
C ALA A 55 3.70 -6.76 -14.41
N HIS A 56 3.90 -8.07 -14.51
CA HIS A 56 3.50 -8.89 -15.66
C HIS A 56 2.05 -9.40 -15.59
N GLY A 57 1.18 -8.70 -14.86
CA GLY A 57 -0.25 -8.99 -14.86
C GLY A 57 -0.65 -10.31 -14.19
N TYR A 58 0.13 -10.78 -13.21
CA TYR A 58 -0.12 -12.03 -12.48
C TYR A 58 -0.04 -13.29 -13.36
N ILE A 59 0.69 -13.21 -14.47
CA ILE A 59 0.98 -14.35 -15.34
C ILE A 59 2.16 -15.13 -14.73
N PHE A 60 1.95 -16.42 -14.46
CA PHE A 60 3.00 -17.32 -14.00
C PHE A 60 3.49 -18.17 -15.17
N GLU A 61 4.60 -17.77 -15.79
CA GLU A 61 5.19 -18.49 -16.91
C GLU A 61 5.42 -19.98 -16.58
N GLY A 62 4.95 -20.86 -17.46
CA GLY A 62 5.05 -22.32 -17.30
C GLY A 62 4.10 -22.95 -16.28
N MET A 63 3.36 -22.17 -15.49
CA MET A 63 2.34 -22.68 -14.56
C MET A 63 0.95 -22.06 -14.75
N GLN A 64 0.78 -21.18 -15.74
CA GLN A 64 -0.45 -20.44 -15.96
C GLN A 64 -1.67 -21.35 -16.15
N GLU A 65 -1.52 -22.51 -16.82
CA GLU A 65 -2.61 -23.46 -17.02
C GLU A 65 -3.22 -23.98 -15.71
N LYS A 66 -2.45 -24.02 -14.60
CA LYS A 66 -2.98 -24.41 -13.28
C LYS A 66 -3.98 -23.40 -12.72
N ALA A 67 -4.00 -22.18 -13.27
CA ALA A 67 -4.96 -21.16 -12.88
C ALA A 67 -6.38 -21.51 -13.33
N TYR A 68 -6.53 -22.25 -14.41
CA TYR A 68 -7.76 -22.33 -15.18
C TYR A 68 -8.38 -23.74 -15.17
N VAL A 69 -9.68 -23.80 -15.42
CA VAL A 69 -10.40 -25.07 -15.62
C VAL A 69 -9.83 -25.76 -16.87
N PRO A 70 -9.31 -26.99 -16.74
CA PRO A 70 -8.83 -27.73 -17.90
C PRO A 70 -9.99 -28.12 -18.83
N HIS A 71 -9.76 -28.09 -20.14
CA HIS A 71 -10.65 -28.67 -21.16
C HIS A 71 -12.11 -28.19 -21.10
N THR A 72 -12.33 -26.87 -21.11
CA THR A 72 -13.67 -26.24 -21.19
C THR A 72 -14.42 -26.58 -22.50
N GLY A 73 -13.72 -27.04 -23.54
CA GLY A 73 -14.27 -27.22 -24.88
C GLY A 73 -14.38 -25.92 -25.68
N ASP A 74 -13.94 -24.80 -25.11
CA ASP A 74 -13.89 -23.48 -25.72
C ASP A 74 -12.51 -22.85 -25.46
N GLU A 75 -11.67 -22.82 -26.50
CA GLU A 75 -10.30 -22.30 -26.44
C GLU A 75 -10.24 -20.79 -26.17
N ALA A 76 -11.35 -20.07 -26.35
CA ALA A 76 -11.42 -18.63 -26.06
C ALA A 76 -11.83 -18.32 -24.60
N LEU A 77 -12.20 -19.34 -23.81
CA LEU A 77 -12.69 -19.18 -22.45
C LEU A 77 -11.61 -19.44 -21.40
N ASN A 78 -11.12 -18.38 -20.76
CA ASN A 78 -10.26 -18.48 -19.57
C ASN A 78 -11.11 -18.35 -18.30
N LEU A 79 -11.37 -19.48 -17.65
CA LEU A 79 -12.11 -19.54 -16.39
C LEU A 79 -11.20 -20.05 -15.29
N PHE A 80 -11.07 -19.32 -14.18
CA PHE A 80 -10.28 -19.80 -13.05
C PHE A 80 -10.84 -21.10 -12.49
N GLU A 81 -9.97 -22.09 -12.21
CA GLU A 81 -10.37 -23.33 -11.53
C GLU A 81 -10.96 -23.02 -10.15
N ARG A 82 -10.38 -22.03 -9.47
CA ARG A 82 -10.86 -21.48 -8.20
C ARG A 82 -10.78 -19.97 -8.26
N VAL A 83 -11.87 -19.30 -7.88
CA VAL A 83 -11.87 -17.83 -7.76
C VAL A 83 -10.71 -17.42 -6.84
N PRO A 84 -9.76 -16.58 -7.31
CA PRO A 84 -8.57 -16.24 -6.55
C PRO A 84 -8.95 -15.24 -5.46
N LEU A 85 -9.48 -15.75 -4.35
CA LEU A 85 -9.96 -14.97 -3.22
C LEU A 85 -8.96 -15.05 -2.07
N ALA A 86 -8.72 -13.94 -1.39
CA ALA A 86 -7.92 -13.83 -0.19
C ALA A 86 -8.62 -12.93 0.84
N LEU A 87 -8.32 -13.15 2.10
CA LEU A 87 -8.78 -12.39 3.26
C LEU A 87 -7.55 -11.86 3.99
N ARG A 88 -7.56 -10.58 4.34
CA ARG A 88 -6.56 -9.99 5.23
C ARG A 88 -7.24 -9.41 6.45
N PHE A 89 -6.75 -9.73 7.64
CA PHE A 89 -7.35 -9.32 8.89
C PHE A 89 -6.33 -8.60 9.76
N GLN A 90 -6.66 -7.39 10.17
CA GLN A 90 -5.76 -6.49 10.86
C GLN A 90 -6.36 -6.02 12.17
N GLN A 91 -5.59 -6.13 13.25
CA GLN A 91 -5.99 -5.67 14.58
C GLN A 91 -4.82 -5.05 15.32
N TRP A 92 -5.09 -3.92 15.96
CA TRP A 92 -4.07 -3.15 16.66
C TRP A 92 -4.52 -2.79 18.07
N THR A 93 -3.57 -2.69 18.98
CA THR A 93 -3.72 -1.92 20.21
C THR A 93 -2.65 -0.85 20.23
N GLU A 94 -2.99 0.35 20.67
CA GLU A 94 -2.05 1.46 20.71
C GLU A 94 -2.07 2.18 22.05
N VAL A 95 -0.89 2.67 22.42
CA VAL A 95 -0.70 3.62 23.51
C VAL A 95 -0.16 4.91 22.88
N ARG A 96 -0.89 6.00 23.05
CA ARG A 96 -0.55 7.33 22.56
C ARG A 96 -0.18 8.22 23.74
N ALA A 97 0.94 8.91 23.65
CA ALA A 97 1.43 9.83 24.67
C ALA A 97 1.68 11.22 24.07
N GLU A 98 1.08 12.24 24.68
CA GLU A 98 1.17 13.66 24.34
C GLU A 98 1.61 14.44 25.58
N GLY A 99 2.91 14.72 25.68
CA GLY A 99 3.50 15.27 26.90
C GLY A 99 3.34 14.31 28.08
N THR A 100 2.63 14.73 29.13
CA THR A 100 2.34 13.90 30.31
C THR A 100 1.02 13.12 30.20
N ARG A 101 0.20 13.40 29.19
CA ARG A 101 -1.07 12.71 28.97
C ARG A 101 -0.83 11.47 28.14
N TRP A 102 -1.48 10.37 28.49
CA TRP A 102 -1.46 9.16 27.70
C TRP A 102 -2.87 8.56 27.59
N LYS A 103 -3.11 7.83 26.50
CA LYS A 103 -4.35 7.11 26.23
C LYS A 103 -4.02 5.76 25.60
N GLN A 104 -4.71 4.72 26.08
CA GLN A 104 -4.75 3.42 25.41
C GLN A 104 -5.99 3.34 24.50
N ASP A 105 -5.84 2.64 23.39
CA ASP A 105 -6.89 2.43 22.41
C ASP A 105 -6.82 1.01 21.84
N PHE A 106 -7.94 0.29 21.85
CA PHE A 106 -8.03 -1.09 21.35
C PHE A 106 -8.83 -1.09 20.05
N LYS A 107 -8.14 -1.34 18.92
CA LYS A 107 -8.65 -1.21 17.55
C LYS A 107 -8.74 -2.57 16.88
N ALA A 108 -9.76 -3.34 17.28
CA ALA A 108 -10.00 -4.70 16.80
C ALA A 108 -11.50 -4.93 16.51
N PRO A 109 -11.87 -5.28 15.26
CA PRO A 109 -11.02 -5.26 14.07
C PRO A 109 -10.63 -3.82 13.69
N TRP A 110 -9.40 -3.63 13.21
CA TRP A 110 -9.03 -2.38 12.56
C TRP A 110 -9.50 -2.38 11.12
N ALA A 111 -9.10 -3.41 10.36
CA ALA A 111 -9.49 -3.59 8.97
C ALA A 111 -9.64 -5.08 8.63
N VAL A 112 -10.61 -5.38 7.78
CA VAL A 112 -10.73 -6.66 7.07
C VAL A 112 -10.74 -6.36 5.57
N LYS A 113 -9.87 -7.00 4.80
CA LYS A 113 -9.84 -6.88 3.34
C LYS A 113 -10.24 -8.19 2.69
N LEU A 114 -11.13 -8.14 1.72
CA LEU A 114 -11.41 -9.25 0.80
C LEU A 114 -10.76 -8.92 -0.54
N LEU A 115 -9.71 -9.64 -0.90
CA LEU A 115 -8.89 -9.37 -2.07
C LEU A 115 -9.09 -10.42 -3.15
N THR A 116 -9.01 -10.00 -4.40
CA THR A 116 -8.99 -10.89 -5.55
C THR A 116 -8.17 -10.31 -6.69
N GLY A 117 -7.59 -11.17 -7.51
CA GLY A 117 -6.85 -10.76 -8.70
C GLY A 117 -6.22 -11.93 -9.43
N GLY A 118 -5.86 -11.70 -10.68
CA GLY A 118 -5.24 -12.72 -11.53
C GLY A 118 -5.27 -12.35 -13.01
N ALA A 119 -4.58 -13.16 -13.82
CA ALA A 119 -4.59 -13.03 -15.27
C ALA A 119 -5.88 -13.61 -15.87
N LEU A 120 -6.52 -12.85 -16.76
CA LEU A 120 -7.65 -13.24 -17.60
C LEU A 120 -7.14 -13.62 -18.99
N GLY A 121 -6.39 -14.72 -19.06
CA GLY A 121 -5.60 -15.08 -20.24
C GLY A 121 -4.33 -14.23 -20.38
N PRO A 122 -3.68 -14.26 -21.56
CA PRO A 122 -2.37 -13.64 -21.77
C PRO A 122 -2.40 -12.13 -22.04
N VAL A 123 -3.59 -11.53 -22.17
CA VAL A 123 -3.76 -10.13 -22.63
C VAL A 123 -4.47 -9.23 -21.63
N ALA A 124 -4.91 -9.77 -20.49
CA ALA A 124 -5.65 -9.01 -19.51
C ALA A 124 -5.43 -9.56 -18.10
N ASN A 125 -5.50 -8.69 -17.10
CA ASN A 125 -5.49 -9.07 -15.70
C ASN A 125 -6.36 -8.11 -14.89
N PHE A 126 -6.70 -8.48 -13.67
CA PHE A 126 -7.47 -7.63 -12.77
C PHE A 126 -6.97 -7.75 -11.35
N TYR A 127 -7.29 -6.74 -10.55
CA TYR A 127 -7.12 -6.75 -9.11
C TYR A 127 -8.22 -5.91 -8.49
N ALA A 128 -8.79 -6.41 -7.39
CA ALA A 128 -9.77 -5.68 -6.62
C ALA A 128 -9.70 -6.10 -5.16
N TYR A 129 -10.02 -5.16 -4.27
CA TYR A 129 -10.38 -5.53 -2.91
C TYR A 129 -11.45 -4.62 -2.32
N ILE A 130 -12.26 -5.22 -1.46
CA ILE A 130 -13.22 -4.53 -0.61
C ILE A 130 -12.64 -4.47 0.79
N ILE A 131 -12.75 -3.32 1.45
CA ILE A 131 -12.27 -3.11 2.81
C ILE A 131 -13.43 -2.83 3.77
N PHE A 132 -13.36 -3.42 4.96
CA PHE A 132 -14.16 -3.11 6.13
C PHE A 132 -13.21 -2.50 7.16
N GLU A 133 -13.14 -1.16 7.24
CA GLU A 133 -12.19 -0.47 8.10
C GLU A 133 -12.92 0.46 9.08
N GLN A 134 -12.43 0.53 10.32
CA GLN A 134 -12.85 1.52 11.33
C GLN A 134 -14.37 1.56 11.65
N GLY A 135 -15.10 0.49 11.33
CA GLY A 135 -16.55 0.42 11.52
C GLY A 135 -17.37 1.11 10.44
N GLU A 136 -16.73 1.56 9.36
CA GLU A 136 -17.41 2.12 8.19
C GLU A 136 -18.06 1.03 7.33
N ALA A 137 -19.03 1.42 6.51
CA ALA A 137 -19.62 0.52 5.51
C ALA A 137 -18.54 0.09 4.50
N PRO A 138 -18.56 -1.16 4.00
CA PRO A 138 -17.51 -1.63 3.11
C PRO A 138 -17.53 -0.90 1.77
N PHE A 139 -16.34 -0.60 1.24
CA PHE A 139 -16.16 0.03 -0.07
C PHE A 139 -14.95 -0.57 -0.81
N PHE A 140 -14.89 -0.35 -2.13
CA PHE A 140 -13.69 -0.65 -2.91
C PHE A 140 -12.66 0.44 -2.69
N GLU A 141 -11.40 0.07 -2.48
CA GLU A 141 -10.26 0.99 -2.47
C GLU A 141 -9.46 0.85 -3.77
N ASP A 142 -9.09 -0.38 -4.15
CA ASP A 142 -8.64 -0.72 -5.51
C ASP A 142 -9.64 -1.65 -6.17
N ALA A 143 -9.94 -1.37 -7.44
CA ALA A 143 -10.74 -2.21 -8.31
C ALA A 143 -10.48 -1.82 -9.76
N TRP A 144 -9.64 -2.58 -10.45
CA TRP A 144 -9.23 -2.26 -11.80
C TRP A 144 -9.01 -3.50 -12.66
N VAL A 145 -9.10 -3.29 -13.97
CA VAL A 145 -8.71 -4.25 -15.01
C VAL A 145 -7.59 -3.62 -15.82
N ASN A 146 -6.58 -4.40 -16.18
CA ASN A 146 -5.48 -3.98 -17.03
C ASN A 146 -5.45 -4.84 -18.29
N LEU A 147 -5.52 -4.19 -19.46
CA LEU A 147 -5.42 -4.82 -20.77
C LEU A 147 -4.01 -4.61 -21.32
N HIS A 148 -3.31 -5.68 -21.67
CA HIS A 148 -1.92 -5.68 -22.14
C HIS A 148 -1.75 -6.64 -23.35
N PRO A 149 -2.31 -6.29 -24.52
CA PRO A 149 -2.34 -7.18 -25.68
C PRO A 149 -0.98 -7.47 -26.33
N TRP A 150 0.04 -6.66 -26.04
CA TRP A 150 1.41 -6.87 -26.51
C TRP A 150 2.42 -6.34 -25.50
N ASN A 151 3.67 -6.78 -25.63
CA ASN A 151 4.75 -6.37 -24.74
C ASN A 151 4.92 -4.84 -24.74
N SER A 152 5.08 -4.28 -23.55
CA SER A 152 5.35 -2.85 -23.32
C SER A 152 4.20 -1.89 -23.63
N PHE A 153 2.97 -2.38 -23.78
CA PHE A 153 1.77 -1.54 -23.77
C PHE A 153 0.70 -2.12 -22.84
N GLY A 154 0.13 -1.26 -22.00
CA GLY A 154 -0.97 -1.64 -21.11
C GLY A 154 -1.95 -0.50 -20.90
N VAL A 155 -3.21 -0.84 -20.65
CA VAL A 155 -4.26 0.10 -20.27
C VAL A 155 -4.95 -0.43 -19.02
N GLN A 156 -4.66 0.18 -17.88
CA GLN A 156 -5.37 -0.05 -16.63
C GLN A 156 -6.56 0.90 -16.54
N LEU A 157 -7.73 0.37 -16.21
CA LEU A 157 -9.00 1.08 -16.08
C LEU A 157 -9.63 0.72 -14.75
N GLY A 158 -10.05 1.72 -13.97
CA GLY A 158 -10.80 1.51 -12.75
C GLY A 158 -10.39 2.45 -11.64
N GLN A 159 -10.33 1.90 -10.43
CA GLN A 159 -10.01 2.62 -9.20
C GLN A 159 -8.68 2.12 -8.64
N PHE A 160 -7.73 3.03 -8.40
CA PHE A 160 -6.36 2.71 -8.00
C PHE A 160 -5.70 3.90 -7.28
N GLN A 161 -4.55 3.70 -6.63
CA GLN A 161 -3.75 4.82 -6.12
C GLN A 161 -2.80 5.35 -7.18
N ILE A 162 -2.71 6.69 -7.31
CA ILE A 162 -1.72 7.30 -8.21
C ILE A 162 -0.28 6.94 -7.77
N CYS A 163 -0.05 6.83 -6.46
CA CYS A 163 1.26 6.54 -5.90
C CYS A 163 1.77 5.11 -6.16
N ASP A 164 0.92 4.20 -6.66
CA ASP A 164 1.34 2.83 -6.99
C ASP A 164 2.37 2.78 -8.12
N LEU A 165 2.48 3.85 -8.93
CA LEU A 165 3.56 4.02 -9.91
C LEU A 165 4.94 4.29 -9.29
N MET A 166 5.01 4.58 -7.98
CA MET A 166 6.25 4.85 -7.26
C MET A 166 6.44 3.83 -6.13
N PHE A 167 5.83 4.10 -4.97
CA PHE A 167 5.88 3.24 -3.79
C PHE A 167 4.46 2.92 -3.34
N PRO A 168 3.96 1.70 -3.60
CA PRO A 168 2.62 1.29 -3.20
C PRO A 168 2.46 1.33 -1.68
N ARG A 169 1.45 2.07 -1.20
CA ARG A 169 1.18 2.21 0.24
C ARG A 169 0.80 0.89 0.89
N GLU A 170 0.25 -0.06 0.14
CA GLU A 170 -0.22 -1.35 0.67
C GLU A 170 0.89 -2.39 0.90
N LEU A 171 2.07 -2.17 0.32
CA LEU A 171 3.22 -3.09 0.42
C LEU A 171 4.22 -2.69 1.51
N ARG A 172 3.99 -1.57 2.19
CA ARG A 172 4.84 -1.08 3.28
C ARG A 172 4.84 -2.03 4.48
N LEU A 173 5.98 -2.13 5.16
CA LEU A 173 6.07 -2.87 6.42
C LEU A 173 5.48 -2.07 7.59
N THR A 174 5.78 -0.77 7.65
CA THR A 174 5.35 0.13 8.72
C THR A 174 3.83 0.34 8.73
N ARG A 175 3.27 0.51 9.92
CA ARG A 175 1.91 1.07 10.07
C ARG A 175 1.92 2.54 9.66
N SER A 176 2.94 3.31 10.09
CA SER A 176 3.13 4.69 9.64
C SER A 176 3.14 4.73 8.11
N ASP A 177 2.40 5.70 7.59
CA ASP A 177 2.12 5.84 6.17
C ASP A 177 3.11 6.79 5.48
N TYR A 178 3.14 6.74 4.15
CA TYR A 178 3.84 7.71 3.31
C TYR A 178 3.05 9.03 3.29
N GLN A 179 3.29 9.88 4.29
CA GLN A 179 2.45 11.05 4.57
C GLN A 179 2.38 12.03 3.40
N ILE A 180 3.43 12.13 2.60
CA ILE A 180 3.48 13.05 1.46
C ILE A 180 2.43 12.73 0.39
N TYR A 181 1.95 11.48 0.31
CA TYR A 181 0.93 11.06 -0.66
C TYR A 181 -0.49 11.49 -0.29
N THR A 182 -0.75 11.77 0.98
CA THR A 182 -2.10 12.02 1.49
C THR A 182 -2.44 13.50 1.62
N ILE A 183 -1.47 14.39 1.43
CA ILE A 183 -1.66 15.81 1.77
C ILE A 183 -2.37 16.64 0.69
N GLY A 184 -3.32 17.43 1.16
CA GLY A 184 -3.85 18.60 0.48
C GLY A 184 -4.80 18.31 -0.68
N ARG A 185 -4.75 19.19 -1.69
CA ARG A 185 -5.77 19.30 -2.74
C ARG A 185 -5.70 18.22 -3.82
N PHE A 186 -4.50 17.72 -4.08
CA PHE A 186 -4.23 16.71 -5.10
C PHE A 186 -3.50 15.53 -4.45
N PRO A 187 -4.20 14.73 -3.60
CA PRO A 187 -3.59 13.56 -2.99
C PRO A 187 -3.27 12.51 -4.05
N LEU A 188 -2.18 11.76 -3.85
CA LEU A 188 -1.72 10.70 -4.75
C LEU A 188 -2.31 9.33 -4.37
N THR A 189 -3.37 9.32 -3.57
CA THR A 189 -4.04 8.11 -3.09
C THR A 189 -5.10 7.66 -4.09
N TYR A 190 -6.13 6.95 -3.62
CA TYR A 190 -7.15 6.34 -4.45
C TYR A 190 -7.94 7.35 -5.28
N GLN A 191 -8.06 7.05 -6.57
CA GLN A 191 -8.74 7.84 -7.58
C GLN A 191 -9.41 6.90 -8.59
N ARG A 192 -10.28 7.45 -9.45
CA ARG A 192 -10.89 6.69 -10.56
C ARG A 192 -10.42 7.24 -11.90
N GLY A 193 -9.97 6.36 -12.79
CA GLY A 193 -9.47 6.78 -14.08
C GLY A 193 -8.79 5.67 -14.86
N LEU A 194 -7.74 6.06 -15.59
CA LEU A 194 -6.97 5.18 -16.44
C LEU A 194 -5.46 5.44 -16.31
N ILE A 195 -4.66 4.39 -16.50
CA ILE A 195 -3.20 4.45 -16.67
C ILE A 195 -2.85 3.75 -17.97
N LEU A 196 -2.03 4.41 -18.79
CA LEU A 196 -1.36 3.86 -19.95
C LEU A 196 0.08 3.50 -19.56
N ASN A 197 0.45 2.24 -19.71
CA ASN A 197 1.83 1.79 -19.65
C ASN A 197 2.37 1.77 -21.08
N LEU A 198 3.50 2.42 -21.31
CA LEU A 198 4.10 2.64 -22.62
C LEU A 198 5.52 2.05 -22.65
N PRO A 199 6.14 1.89 -23.85
CA PRO A 199 7.54 1.52 -23.95
C PRO A 199 8.47 2.48 -23.19
N TRP A 200 9.67 1.97 -22.86
CA TRP A 200 10.68 2.70 -22.08
C TRP A 200 10.25 3.04 -20.65
N ASP A 201 9.40 2.19 -20.06
CA ASP A 201 8.96 2.29 -18.66
C ASP A 201 8.33 3.66 -18.31
N ILE A 202 7.52 4.15 -19.26
CA ILE A 202 6.73 5.37 -19.12
C ILE A 202 5.30 4.98 -18.76
N SER A 203 4.75 5.59 -17.72
CA SER A 203 3.34 5.50 -17.36
C SER A 203 2.69 6.88 -17.47
N LEU A 204 1.52 6.97 -18.10
CA LEU A 204 0.72 8.19 -18.20
C LEU A 204 -0.69 7.91 -17.72
N GLY A 205 -1.23 8.72 -16.82
CA GLY A 205 -2.56 8.51 -16.27
C GLY A 205 -3.42 9.76 -16.26
N VAL A 206 -4.73 9.52 -16.24
CA VAL A 206 -5.75 10.55 -16.06
C VAL A 206 -6.83 10.03 -15.12
N VAL A 207 -7.22 10.85 -14.14
CA VAL A 207 -8.26 10.53 -13.16
C VAL A 207 -9.25 11.69 -13.00
N ASN A 208 -10.41 11.38 -12.41
CA ASN A 208 -11.48 12.34 -12.14
C ASN A 208 -11.14 13.38 -11.05
N GLY A 209 -10.18 13.09 -10.17
CA GLY A 209 -9.77 14.01 -9.10
C GLY A 209 -10.73 14.07 -7.89
N ASN A 210 -11.77 13.23 -7.86
CA ASN A 210 -12.79 13.22 -6.80
C ASN A 210 -12.59 12.08 -5.77
N GLY A 211 -11.46 11.39 -5.85
CA GLY A 211 -11.17 10.24 -4.99
C GLY A 211 -12.16 9.10 -5.20
N ILE A 212 -12.45 8.39 -4.11
CA ILE A 212 -13.26 7.16 -4.12
C ILE A 212 -14.59 7.27 -3.36
N GLY A 213 -15.03 8.49 -3.06
CA GLY A 213 -16.31 8.74 -2.40
C GLY A 213 -17.52 8.26 -3.22
N GLU A 214 -18.69 8.38 -2.60
CA GLU A 214 -19.98 8.03 -3.21
C GLU A 214 -20.25 8.84 -4.49
N TYR A 215 -21.07 8.26 -5.36
CA TYR A 215 -21.53 8.91 -6.58
C TYR A 215 -22.52 10.01 -6.21
N VAL A 216 -22.33 11.21 -6.73
CA VAL A 216 -23.22 12.35 -6.47
C VAL A 216 -24.22 12.43 -7.61
N SER A 217 -25.51 12.25 -7.31
CA SER A 217 -26.59 12.27 -8.33
C SER A 217 -26.41 11.27 -9.47
N GLY A 218 -25.71 10.15 -9.23
CA GLY A 218 -25.41 9.13 -10.25
C GLY A 218 -24.09 9.34 -10.98
N ASP A 219 -23.38 10.43 -10.72
CA ASP A 219 -22.09 10.73 -11.33
C ASP A 219 -20.93 10.37 -10.38
N ALA A 220 -19.97 9.59 -10.89
CA ALA A 220 -18.68 9.36 -10.23
C ALA A 220 -17.77 10.60 -10.30
N ASP A 221 -18.15 11.56 -11.14
CA ASP A 221 -17.37 12.73 -11.48
C ASP A 221 -18.21 13.98 -11.25
N ALA A 222 -17.77 14.84 -10.34
CA ALA A 222 -18.49 16.06 -10.01
C ALA A 222 -18.40 17.10 -11.14
N ASP A 223 -17.43 16.98 -12.07
CA ASP A 223 -17.23 17.94 -13.15
C ASP A 223 -16.35 17.41 -14.31
N ASN A 224 -16.08 18.24 -15.32
CA ASN A 224 -15.29 17.86 -16.50
C ASN A 224 -13.77 18.00 -16.34
N ARG A 225 -13.27 18.50 -15.20
CA ARG A 225 -11.84 18.64 -14.93
C ARG A 225 -11.24 17.28 -14.63
N LYS A 226 -9.95 17.16 -14.90
CA LYS A 226 -9.21 15.91 -14.73
C LYS A 226 -7.85 16.19 -14.12
N VAL A 227 -7.30 15.19 -13.46
CA VAL A 227 -5.94 15.20 -12.96
C VAL A 227 -5.12 14.27 -13.83
N PHE A 228 -4.09 14.82 -14.46
CA PHE A 228 -3.14 14.11 -15.31
C PHE A 228 -1.85 13.86 -14.53
N PHE A 229 -1.25 12.70 -14.73
CA PHE A 229 0.03 12.37 -14.09
C PHE A 229 0.85 11.47 -15.00
N GLY A 230 2.14 11.36 -14.68
CA GLY A 230 3.01 10.41 -15.34
C GLY A 230 4.22 10.08 -14.49
N HIS A 231 4.78 8.91 -14.77
CA HIS A 231 6.01 8.40 -14.18
C HIS A 231 6.94 7.93 -15.29
N LEU A 232 8.23 8.21 -15.14
CA LEU A 232 9.29 7.72 -15.99
C LEU A 232 10.30 6.99 -15.10
N SER A 233 10.49 5.69 -15.36
CA SER A 233 11.57 4.95 -14.72
C SER A 233 12.92 5.29 -15.36
N LEU A 234 13.94 5.38 -14.53
CA LEU A 234 15.31 5.72 -14.90
C LEU A 234 16.27 4.59 -14.46
N PRO A 235 17.47 4.52 -15.06
CA PRO A 235 18.52 3.62 -14.58
C PRO A 235 18.81 3.79 -13.08
N PHE A 236 19.39 2.76 -12.47
CA PHE A 236 19.73 2.72 -11.03
C PHE A 236 18.51 2.80 -10.10
N ASN A 237 17.38 2.25 -10.52
CA ASN A 237 16.13 2.18 -9.75
C ASN A 237 15.66 3.55 -9.26
N ALA A 238 15.79 4.56 -10.12
CA ALA A 238 15.29 5.90 -9.89
C ALA A 238 14.05 6.15 -10.77
N GLY A 239 13.27 7.16 -10.41
CA GLY A 239 12.10 7.56 -11.18
C GLY A 239 11.78 9.04 -11.05
N LEU A 240 11.09 9.56 -12.06
CA LEU A 240 10.57 10.92 -12.07
C LEU A 240 9.05 10.86 -12.19
N PHE A 241 8.37 11.56 -11.30
CA PHE A 241 6.92 11.68 -11.30
C PHE A 241 6.49 13.12 -11.55
N ALA A 242 5.43 13.31 -12.31
CA ALA A 242 4.77 14.60 -12.48
C ALA A 242 3.26 14.47 -12.39
N LEU A 243 2.59 15.49 -11.83
CA LEU A 243 1.13 15.60 -11.84
C LEU A 243 0.71 17.04 -12.11
N TYR A 244 -0.36 17.19 -12.89
CA TYR A 244 -1.08 18.43 -13.11
C TYR A 244 -2.58 18.19 -12.96
N GLY A 245 -3.27 19.06 -12.23
CA GLY A 245 -4.71 18.97 -12.08
C GLY A 245 -5.35 20.33 -11.83
N GLU A 246 -6.66 20.39 -12.06
CA GLU A 246 -7.46 21.56 -11.74
C GLU A 246 -8.65 21.19 -10.85
N MET A 247 -8.91 21.98 -9.82
CA MET A 247 -10.08 21.81 -8.96
C MET A 247 -10.61 23.16 -8.47
N PRO A 248 -11.91 23.29 -8.14
CA PRO A 248 -12.43 24.51 -7.54
C PRO A 248 -12.08 24.57 -6.05
N ASP A 249 -11.88 25.78 -5.52
CA ASP A 249 -11.91 26.02 -4.08
C ASP A 249 -13.35 26.14 -3.56
N THR A 250 -13.49 26.37 -2.26
CA THR A 250 -14.81 26.53 -1.60
C THR A 250 -15.60 27.74 -2.09
N ALA A 251 -14.95 28.73 -2.72
CA ALA A 251 -15.59 29.88 -3.35
C ALA A 251 -15.82 29.68 -4.85
N GLY A 252 -15.53 28.48 -5.38
CA GLY A 252 -15.64 28.14 -6.80
C GLY A 252 -14.50 28.65 -7.67
N ARG A 253 -13.47 29.27 -7.10
CA ARG A 253 -12.29 29.73 -7.84
C ARG A 253 -11.43 28.55 -8.22
N LEU A 254 -11.01 28.51 -9.48
CA LEU A 254 -10.16 27.44 -10.00
C LEU A 254 -8.73 27.51 -9.41
N ILE A 255 -8.27 26.37 -8.92
CA ILE A 255 -6.90 26.12 -8.48
C ILE A 255 -6.28 25.11 -9.44
N ARG A 256 -5.08 25.43 -9.92
CA ARG A 256 -4.21 24.54 -10.69
C ARG A 256 -3.08 24.06 -9.80
N GLY A 257 -2.98 22.75 -9.61
CA GLY A 257 -1.93 22.11 -8.84
C GLY A 257 -0.93 21.40 -9.73
N TYR A 258 0.34 21.49 -9.34
CA TYR A 258 1.47 20.82 -9.97
C TYR A 258 2.24 20.05 -8.91
N ARG A 259 2.65 18.83 -9.23
CA ARG A 259 3.55 18.01 -8.40
C ARG A 259 4.72 17.54 -9.24
N LEU A 260 5.91 17.54 -8.65
CA LEU A 260 7.10 16.94 -9.19
C LEU A 260 7.72 16.06 -8.11
N GLY A 261 8.03 14.82 -8.45
CA GLY A 261 8.58 13.83 -7.54
C GLY A 261 9.83 13.16 -8.12
N PHE A 262 10.71 12.75 -7.22
CA PHE A 262 11.84 11.87 -7.50
C PHE A 262 11.77 10.69 -6.55
N ASP A 263 11.71 9.48 -7.09
CA ASP A 263 11.77 8.23 -6.34
C ASP A 263 13.10 7.52 -6.59
N TRP A 264 13.59 6.81 -5.57
CA TRP A 264 14.80 6.02 -5.68
C TRP A 264 14.81 4.90 -4.65
N ARG A 265 15.33 3.72 -5.05
CA ARG A 265 15.56 2.60 -4.15
C ARG A 265 16.88 1.90 -4.43
N TRP A 266 17.45 1.29 -3.40
CA TRP A 266 18.73 0.59 -3.50
C TRP A 266 18.81 -0.57 -2.51
N MET A 267 19.25 -1.73 -2.99
CA MET A 267 19.56 -2.88 -2.15
C MET A 267 20.96 -2.69 -1.54
N LEU A 268 21.02 -2.36 -0.26
CA LEU A 268 22.27 -2.27 0.51
C LEU A 268 22.89 -3.67 0.69
N LEU A 269 22.03 -4.66 0.88
CA LEU A 269 22.30 -6.10 0.98
C LEU A 269 21.14 -6.84 0.31
N ASP A 270 21.23 -8.17 0.11
CA ASP A 270 20.15 -8.97 -0.47
C ASP A 270 18.82 -8.90 0.32
N ASN A 271 18.90 -8.55 1.61
CA ASN A 271 17.78 -8.45 2.53
C ASN A 271 17.59 -7.06 3.14
N ALA A 272 18.31 -6.04 2.64
CA ALA A 272 18.24 -4.67 3.17
C ALA A 272 18.02 -3.66 2.03
N GLU A 273 16.86 -3.01 2.01
CA GLU A 273 16.50 -2.01 1.00
C GLU A 273 16.40 -0.61 1.62
N LEU A 274 17.13 0.34 1.04
CA LEU A 274 16.98 1.77 1.29
C LEU A 274 16.10 2.37 0.20
N PHE A 275 15.09 3.15 0.57
CA PHE A 275 14.20 3.79 -0.40
C PHE A 275 13.86 5.23 0.00
N LEU A 276 13.67 6.08 -0.98
CA LEU A 276 13.46 7.52 -0.82
C LEU A 276 12.43 8.01 -1.83
N GLN A 277 11.54 8.88 -1.37
CA GLN A 277 10.72 9.71 -2.22
C GLN A 277 10.92 11.17 -1.83
N LEU A 278 11.19 12.03 -2.81
CA LEU A 278 11.15 13.49 -2.67
C LEU A 278 10.02 14.04 -3.54
N PHE A 279 9.38 15.10 -3.06
CA PHE A 279 8.26 15.76 -3.72
C PHE A 279 8.30 17.27 -3.51
N SER A 280 7.92 18.00 -4.55
CA SER A 280 7.57 19.41 -4.49
C SER A 280 6.18 19.61 -5.09
N GLY A 281 5.36 20.42 -4.41
CA GLY A 281 4.06 20.83 -4.90
C GLY A 281 3.91 22.34 -4.95
N TYR A 282 3.19 22.80 -5.97
CA TYR A 282 2.80 24.19 -6.17
C TYR A 282 1.35 24.25 -6.62
N ASP A 283 0.56 25.09 -5.98
CA ASP A 283 -0.77 25.45 -6.45
C ASP A 283 -0.80 26.95 -6.82
N ASN A 284 -1.44 27.31 -7.93
CA ASN A 284 -1.48 28.69 -8.44
C ASN A 284 -2.35 29.67 -7.59
N SER A 285 -2.76 29.25 -6.41
CA SER A 285 -3.40 30.06 -5.37
C SER A 285 -2.34 30.56 -4.39
N ARG A 286 -2.22 31.88 -4.18
CA ARG A 286 -1.54 32.52 -3.03
C ARG A 286 -0.25 31.82 -2.52
N THR A 287 0.75 31.58 -3.37
CA THR A 287 2.06 31.00 -2.96
C THR A 287 1.95 29.65 -2.24
N ASP A 288 0.89 28.87 -2.49
CA ASP A 288 0.66 27.58 -1.86
C ASP A 288 1.68 26.54 -2.36
N THR A 289 2.80 26.40 -1.66
CA THR A 289 3.82 25.38 -1.93
C THR A 289 4.01 24.43 -0.76
N PHE A 290 4.57 23.26 -1.07
CA PHE A 290 5.18 22.36 -0.11
C PHE A 290 6.37 21.63 -0.71
N HIS A 291 7.26 21.17 0.16
CA HIS A 291 8.38 20.30 -0.19
C HIS A 291 8.50 19.23 0.89
N GLY A 292 8.77 18.00 0.50
CA GLY A 292 8.85 16.92 1.46
C GLY A 292 9.07 15.57 0.81
N GLY A 293 8.81 14.53 1.57
CA GLY A 293 9.12 13.18 1.18
C GLY A 293 9.25 12.25 2.36
N PHE A 294 9.80 11.08 2.07
CA PHE A 294 10.14 10.09 3.08
C PHE A 294 11.42 9.35 2.72
N LEU A 295 12.13 8.89 3.75
CA LEU A 295 13.26 7.97 3.65
C LEU A 295 12.94 6.74 4.49
N GLY A 296 13.09 5.55 3.91
CA GLY A 296 12.84 4.29 4.59
C GLY A 296 13.96 3.28 4.40
N LEU A 297 14.08 2.39 5.38
CA LEU A 297 15.01 1.26 5.38
C LEU A 297 14.25 0.02 5.82
N ASP A 298 14.20 -0.99 4.97
CA ASP A 298 13.60 -2.29 5.27
C ASP A 298 14.70 -3.35 5.35
N TYR A 299 14.73 -4.11 6.45
CA TYR A 299 15.55 -5.30 6.61
C TYR A 299 14.65 -6.52 6.82
N THR A 300 14.68 -7.49 5.90
CA THR A 300 13.79 -8.65 5.91
C THR A 300 14.57 -9.96 5.97
N ASP A 301 14.61 -10.59 7.14
CA ASP A 301 15.31 -11.85 7.37
C ASP A 301 14.39 -12.81 8.12
N PHE A 302 13.64 -13.62 7.36
CA PHE A 302 12.58 -14.45 7.91
C PHE A 302 13.11 -15.36 9.05
N PRO A 303 12.42 -15.42 10.21
CA PRO A 303 11.05 -14.98 10.48
C PRO A 303 10.92 -13.56 11.03
N HIS A 304 11.92 -12.69 10.84
CA HIS A 304 11.95 -11.33 11.36
C HIS A 304 11.96 -10.29 10.24
N ALA A 305 11.36 -9.14 10.50
CA ALA A 305 11.55 -7.97 9.67
C ALA A 305 11.64 -6.72 10.54
N ILE A 306 12.57 -5.83 10.20
CA ILE A 306 12.79 -4.54 10.83
C ILE A 306 12.57 -3.48 9.75
N ALA A 307 11.89 -2.40 10.08
CA ALA A 307 11.73 -1.28 9.18
C ALA A 307 11.89 0.04 9.91
N MET A 308 12.31 1.05 9.17
CA MET A 308 12.33 2.44 9.63
C MET A 308 11.71 3.31 8.54
N LEU A 309 10.90 4.28 8.94
CA LEU A 309 10.34 5.27 8.02
C LEU A 309 10.41 6.67 8.65
N ALA A 310 11.11 7.58 7.99
CA ALA A 310 11.16 8.98 8.34
C ALA A 310 10.34 9.80 7.34
N ASN A 311 9.34 10.55 7.80
CA ASN A 311 8.56 11.46 6.96
C ASN A 311 8.96 12.92 7.26
N LEU A 312 9.12 13.73 6.23
CA LEU A 312 9.37 15.18 6.35
C LEU A 312 8.53 15.94 5.33
N ILE A 313 7.71 16.88 5.80
CA ILE A 313 6.90 17.76 4.96
C ILE A 313 7.02 19.18 5.51
N ALA A 314 7.48 20.09 4.67
CA ALA A 314 7.66 21.50 4.95
C ALA A 314 6.81 22.35 4.00
N ALA A 315 6.33 23.48 4.52
CA ALA A 315 5.57 24.47 3.78
C ALA A 315 5.82 25.86 4.37
N PRO A 316 5.90 26.92 3.55
CA PRO A 316 6.16 28.27 4.01
C PRO A 316 4.99 28.84 4.84
N PRO A 317 5.24 29.84 5.69
CA PRO A 317 4.17 30.59 6.36
C PRO A 317 3.17 31.15 5.33
N GLY A 318 1.87 31.09 5.64
CA GLY A 318 0.81 31.59 4.77
C GLY A 318 0.34 30.62 3.67
N SER A 319 1.09 29.54 3.40
CA SER A 319 0.66 28.47 2.48
C SER A 319 -0.49 27.65 3.08
N PHE A 320 -1.44 27.23 2.25
CA PHE A 320 -2.48 26.25 2.56
C PHE A 320 -1.91 24.96 3.17
N TYR A 321 -0.69 24.58 2.78
CA TYR A 321 -0.01 23.36 3.26
C TYR A 321 0.67 23.54 4.62
N ARG A 322 0.71 24.76 5.18
CA ARG A 322 1.34 25.05 6.47
C ARG A 322 0.82 24.20 7.64
N PRO A 323 -0.51 24.01 7.84
CA PRO A 323 -1.03 23.11 8.86
C PRO A 323 -0.80 21.63 8.55
N LEU A 324 -0.52 21.26 7.30
CA LEU A 324 -0.28 19.88 6.84
C LEU A 324 1.19 19.45 6.94
N ARG A 325 2.07 20.31 7.47
CA ARG A 325 3.47 19.94 7.72
C ARG A 325 3.53 18.74 8.65
N HIS A 326 4.47 17.86 8.37
CA HIS A 326 4.62 16.60 9.08
C HIS A 326 6.09 16.29 9.30
N GLN A 327 6.44 15.82 10.49
CA GLN A 327 7.76 15.29 10.79
C GLN A 327 7.56 14.10 11.70
N SER A 328 7.96 12.92 11.25
CA SER A 328 7.87 11.71 12.07
C SER A 328 8.99 10.72 11.78
N LEU A 329 9.22 9.86 12.76
CA LEU A 329 10.08 8.69 12.66
C LEU A 329 9.33 7.49 13.22
N ALA A 330 9.17 6.45 12.42
CA ALA A 330 8.64 5.16 12.82
C ALA A 330 9.77 4.12 12.86
N LEU A 331 9.86 3.39 13.96
CA LEU A 331 10.71 2.21 14.13
C LEU A 331 9.80 1.00 14.28
N TYR A 332 9.98 0.02 13.42
CA TYR A 332 9.08 -1.10 13.26
C TYR A 332 9.84 -2.42 13.39
N TYR A 333 9.22 -3.38 14.07
CA TYR A 333 9.65 -4.76 14.14
C TYR A 333 8.45 -5.68 13.92
N SER A 334 8.67 -6.79 13.20
CA SER A 334 7.70 -7.86 13.11
C SER A 334 8.32 -9.24 13.16
N TYR A 335 7.53 -10.17 13.67
CA TYR A 335 7.82 -11.59 13.75
C TYR A 335 6.72 -12.40 13.06
N TYR A 336 7.12 -13.38 12.27
CA TYR A 336 6.25 -14.21 11.47
C TYR A 336 6.27 -15.65 12.01
N PRO A 337 5.43 -15.99 13.01
CA PRO A 337 5.33 -17.38 13.49
C PRO A 337 4.89 -18.33 12.37
N TYR A 338 4.12 -17.80 11.42
CA TYR A 338 3.79 -18.44 10.15
C TYR A 338 3.94 -17.41 9.03
N ARG A 339 4.15 -17.87 7.80
CA ARG A 339 4.36 -16.97 6.64
C ARG A 339 3.14 -16.09 6.31
N ASN A 340 1.99 -16.35 6.91
CA ASN A 340 0.73 -15.65 6.72
C ASN A 340 0.17 -15.07 8.04
N VAL A 341 0.97 -15.07 9.11
CA VAL A 341 0.66 -14.48 10.42
C VAL A 341 1.80 -13.57 10.81
N ARG A 342 1.52 -12.30 11.08
CA ARG A 342 2.51 -11.27 11.36
C ARG A 342 2.16 -10.60 12.66
N LEU A 343 3.01 -10.79 13.66
CA LEU A 343 2.98 -10.05 14.91
C LEU A 343 3.87 -8.82 14.74
N LEU A 344 3.39 -7.64 15.09
CA LEU A 344 4.13 -6.40 14.88
C LEU A 344 4.16 -5.49 16.12
N LEU A 345 5.23 -4.71 16.18
CA LEU A 345 5.49 -3.65 17.14
C LEU A 345 5.96 -2.43 16.35
N GLU A 346 5.34 -1.28 16.54
CA GLU A 346 5.81 -0.01 15.98
C GLU A 346 5.88 1.06 17.06
N LEU A 347 7.00 1.78 17.10
CA LEU A 347 7.15 3.02 17.85
C LEU A 347 7.26 4.17 16.85
N GLU A 348 6.29 5.07 16.86
CA GLU A 348 6.25 6.25 16.01
C GLU A 348 6.31 7.53 16.86
N ARG A 349 7.17 8.46 16.48
CA ARG A 349 7.29 9.78 17.11
C ARG A 349 6.98 10.86 16.09
N HIS A 350 6.04 11.75 16.40
CA HIS A 350 5.78 12.99 15.67
C HIS A 350 6.49 14.14 16.37
N PHE A 351 7.18 15.00 15.59
CA PHE A 351 8.05 16.05 16.14
C PHE A 351 7.42 17.43 16.15
N LEU A 352 6.57 17.76 15.17
CA LEU A 352 5.91 19.08 15.09
C LEU A 352 4.72 19.22 16.04
N GLN A 353 3.93 18.15 16.16
CA GLN A 353 2.87 18.01 17.15
C GLN A 353 3.30 16.82 18.02
N PRO A 354 3.96 17.07 19.17
CA PRO A 354 4.62 16.01 19.94
C PRO A 354 3.65 14.91 20.38
N LEU A 355 3.70 13.79 19.66
CA LEU A 355 2.93 12.58 19.91
C LEU A 355 3.87 11.40 19.77
N THR A 356 3.91 10.54 20.78
CA THR A 356 4.52 9.21 20.66
C THR A 356 3.41 8.17 20.62
N ARG A 357 3.47 7.28 19.63
CA ARG A 357 2.55 6.15 19.49
C ARG A 357 3.35 4.86 19.58
N LEU A 358 2.97 4.00 20.50
CA LEU A 358 3.37 2.60 20.52
C LEU A 358 2.20 1.78 19.98
N THR A 359 2.43 0.94 18.99
CA THR A 359 1.42 0.03 18.44
C THR A 359 1.90 -1.41 18.54
N LEU A 360 1.02 -2.27 19.02
CA LEU A 360 1.17 -3.72 18.96
C LEU A 360 0.06 -4.28 18.07
N GLY A 361 0.39 -5.32 17.30
CA GLY A 361 -0.49 -5.73 16.23
C GLY A 361 -0.42 -7.18 15.80
N VAL A 362 -1.52 -7.62 15.21
CA VAL A 362 -1.61 -8.87 14.46
C VAL A 362 -2.19 -8.57 13.08
N ASP A 363 -1.49 -9.02 12.05
CA ASP A 363 -1.95 -9.07 10.67
C ASP A 363 -2.02 -10.54 10.26
N LEU A 364 -3.11 -10.94 9.61
CA LEU A 364 -3.34 -12.30 9.14
C LEU A 364 -3.69 -12.23 7.66
N ALA A 365 -3.08 -13.08 6.83
CA ALA A 365 -3.47 -13.29 5.44
C ALA A 365 -4.00 -14.74 5.28
N TYR A 366 -5.19 -14.89 4.68
CA TYR A 366 -5.87 -16.18 4.49
C TYR A 366 -6.54 -16.33 3.15
#